data_AF-A0A969ZSZ6-F1
#
_entry.id   AF-A0A969ZSZ6-F1
#
_cell.length_a   1.000
_cell.length_b   1.000
_cell.length_c   1.000
_cell.angle_alpha   90.00
_cell.angle_beta   90.00
_cell.angle_gamma   90.00
#
_symmetry.space_group_name_H-M   'P 1'
#
loop_
_entity.id
_entity.type
_entity.pdbx_description
1 polymer ?
#
loop_
_entity_poly.entity_id
_entity_poly.type
_entity_poly.pdbx_seq_one_letter_code
_entity_poly.pdbx_strand_id
1 'polypeptide(L)' 'MARPVKEYLYVDGYNVINAWNIFKDIDDLEYARDILIKTMIEYKHYTKINVIIVFDAHMVKGNAGTKEVIDGVE' A
#
# COMPACT_ATOMS: atom_id res chain seq x y z
N MET A 1 -24.54 23.33 -1.18
CA MET A 1 -23.76 22.34 -0.39
C MET A 1 -22.51 22.00 -1.17
N ALA A 2 -21.32 22.19 -0.61
CA ALA A 2 -20.08 21.75 -1.25
C ALA A 2 -20.05 20.22 -1.28
N ARG A 3 -19.65 19.62 -2.41
CA ARG A 3 -19.42 18.17 -2.46
C ARG A 3 -18.17 17.87 -1.61
N PRO A 4 -18.19 16.86 -0.73
CA PRO A 4 -16.99 16.47 0.00
C PRO A 4 -15.94 16.05 -1.02
N VAL A 5 -14.76 16.68 -0.97
CA VAL A 5 -13.61 16.30 -1.79
C VAL A 5 -13.11 14.97 -1.22
N LYS A 6 -13.14 13.92 -2.03
CA LYS A 6 -12.51 12.64 -1.66
C LYS A 6 -11.02 12.75 -1.95
N GLU A 7 -10.22 12.67 -0.91
CA GLU A 7 -8.77 12.62 -1.01
C GLU A 7 -8.31 11.18 -1.26
N TYR A 8 -7.33 11.03 -2.15
CA TYR A 8 -6.72 9.76 -2.52
C TYR A 8 -5.20 9.86 -2.40
N LEU A 9 -4.59 8.85 -1.78
CA LEU A 9 -3.15 8.67 -1.69
C LEU A 9 -2.75 7.41 -2.48
N TYR A 10 -1.88 7.59 -3.47
CA TYR A 10 -1.28 6.49 -4.22
C TYR A 10 0.12 6.22 -3.68
N VAL A 11 0.37 4.97 -3.33
CA VAL A 11 1.63 4.52 -2.74
C VAL A 11 2.28 3.49 -3.67
N ASP A 12 3.54 3.70 -4.02
CA ASP A 12 4.35 2.69 -4.70
C ASP A 12 4.95 1.76 -3.65
N GLY A 13 4.40 0.55 -3.55
CA GLY A 13 4.68 -0.36 -2.43
C GLY A 13 6.13 -0.80 -2.35
N TYR A 14 6.73 -1.22 -3.47
CA TYR A 14 8.11 -1.70 -3.47
C TYR A 14 9.12 -0.58 -3.28
N ASN A 15 8.87 0.60 -3.85
CA ASN A 15 9.75 1.75 -3.61
C ASN A 15 9.69 2.19 -2.14
N VAL A 16 8.51 2.18 -1.51
CA VAL A 16 8.38 2.50 -0.08
C VAL A 16 9.09 1.47 0.80
N ILE A 17 8.92 0.18 0.52
CA ILE A 17 9.59 -0.89 1.27
C ILE A 17 11.12 -0.73 1.19
N ASN A 18 11.65 -0.47 -0.01
CA ASN A 18 13.09 -0.29 -0.21
C ASN A 18 13.65 1.01 0.39
N ALA A 19 12.82 2.04 0.58
CA ALA A 19 13.25 3.36 1.04
C ALA A 19 13.16 3.56 2.56
N TRP A 20 12.17 2.96 3.23
CA TRP A 20 11.89 3.26 4.64
C TRP A 20 12.74 2.41 5.59
N ASN A 21 13.27 3.05 6.64
CA ASN A 21 14.13 2.38 7.62
C ASN A 21 13.44 1.22 8.37
N ILE A 22 12.11 1.24 8.49
CA ILE A 22 11.35 0.20 9.21
C ILE A 22 11.42 -1.17 8.54
N PHE A 23 11.80 -1.22 7.25
CA PHE A 23 11.92 -2.46 6.49
C PHE A 23 13.38 -2.90 6.31
N LYS A 24 14.37 -2.15 6.81
CA LYS A 24 15.79 -2.44 6.58
C LYS A 24 16.25 -3.81 7.09
N ASP A 25 15.66 -4.26 8.18
CA ASP A 25 16.01 -5.53 8.83
C ASP A 25 15.05 -6.66 8.43
N ILE A 26 14.22 -6.46 7.40
CA ILE A 26 13.23 -7.43 6.91
C ILE A 26 13.68 -7.98 5.56
N ASP A 27 14.15 -9.22 5.57
CA ASP A 27 14.57 -9.93 4.35
C ASP A 27 13.39 -10.53 3.55
N ASP A 28 12.25 -10.75 4.21
CA ASP A 28 11.04 -11.30 3.60
C ASP A 28 10.15 -10.19 3.01
N LEU A 29 10.11 -10.14 1.68
CA LEU A 29 9.36 -9.15 0.94
C LEU A 29 7.84 -9.26 1.12
N GLU A 30 7.32 -10.49 1.29
CA GLU A 30 5.89 -10.70 1.58
C GLU A 30 5.54 -10.20 2.98
N TYR A 31 6.42 -10.43 3.95
CA TYR A 31 6.24 -9.89 5.30
C TYR A 31 6.33 -8.35 5.34
N ALA A 32 7.27 -7.76 4.59
CA ALA A 32 7.37 -6.31 4.44
C ALA A 32 6.11 -5.71 3.79
N ARG A 33 5.55 -6.40 2.78
CA ARG A 33 4.28 -6.04 2.14
C ARG A 33 3.14 -6.00 3.16
N ASP A 34 3.00 -7.03 3.99
CA ASP A 34 1.96 -7.11 5.02
C ASP A 34 2.08 -5.97 6.05
N ILE A 35 3.31 -5.64 6.45
CA ILE A 35 3.55 -4.51 7.37
C ILE A 35 3.16 -3.20 6.71
N LEU A 36 3.56 -2.97 5.45
CA LEU A 36 3.20 -1.75 4.73
C LEU A 36 1.67 -1.59 4.63
N ILE A 37 0.95 -2.66 4.27
CA ILE A 37 -0.51 -2.66 4.18
C ILE A 37 -1.12 -2.28 5.54
N LYS A 38 -0.66 -2.90 6.63
CA LYS A 38 -1.15 -2.59 7.99
C LYS A 38 -0.90 -1.13 8.37
N THR A 39 0.30 -0.62 8.13
CA THR A 39 0.63 0.79 8.40
C THR A 39 -0.25 1.74 7.59
N MET A 40 -0.55 1.41 6.33
CA MET A 40 -1.43 2.22 5.49
C MET A 40 -2.90 2.15 5.89
N ILE A 41 -3.38 1.01 6.42
CA ILE A 41 -4.73 0.89 7.00
C ILE A 41 -4.85 1.83 8.22
N GLU A 42 -3.87 1.82 9.11
CA GLU A 42 -3.84 2.73 10.27
C GLU A 42 -3.82 4.20 9.82
N TYR A 43 -2.99 4.52 8.83
CA TYR A 43 -2.91 5.86 8.24
C TYR A 43 -4.25 6.31 7.64
N LYS A 44 -4.92 5.44 6.88
CA LYS A 44 -6.27 5.68 6.36
C LYS A 44 -7.26 5.94 7.48
N HIS A 45 -7.27 5.13 8.54
CA HIS A 45 -8.20 5.30 9.65
C HIS A 45 -7.98 6.61 10.41
N TYR A 46 -6.72 7.03 10.55
CA TYR A 46 -6.35 8.29 11.17
C TYR A 46 -6.71 9.51 10.31
N THR A 47 -6.39 9.48 9.02
CA THR A 47 -6.54 10.64 8.11
C THR A 47 -7.87 10.72 7.38
N LYS A 48 -8.63 9.62 7.31
CA LYS A 48 -9.83 9.44 6.46
C LYS A 48 -9.57 9.58 4.95
N ILE A 49 -8.31 9.53 4.52
CA ILE A 49 -7.91 9.52 3.10
C ILE A 49 -8.05 8.10 2.54
N ASN A 50 -8.50 7.99 1.28
CA ASN A 50 -8.52 6.69 0.60
C ASN A 50 -7.10 6.34 0.14
N VAL A 51 -6.56 5.22 0.58
CA VAL A 51 -5.20 4.79 0.23
C VAL A 51 -5.26 3.65 -0.77
N ILE A 52 -4.45 3.76 -1.82
CA ILE A 52 -4.28 2.76 -2.87
C ILE A 52 -2.79 2.43 -2.95
N ILE A 53 -2.42 1.17 -2.76
CA ILE A 53 -1.03 0.70 -2.78
C ILE A 53 -0.81 -0.13 -4.05
N VAL A 54 0.14 0.31 -4.87
CA VAL A 54 0.49 -0.36 -6.12
C VAL A 54 1.81 -1.10 -5.92
N PHE A 55 1.77 -2.42 -6.03
CA PHE A 55 2.96 -3.28 -6.09
C PHE A 55 3.23 -3.60 -7.57
N ASP A 56 4.24 -2.97 -8.17
CA ASP A 56 4.59 -3.24 -9.56
C ASP A 56 5.05 -4.70 -9.73
N ALA A 57 4.43 -5.45 -10.64
CA ALA A 57 4.65 -6.86 -10.87
C ALA A 57 5.91 -7.15 -11.70
N HIS A 58 6.96 -6.32 -11.59
CA HIS A 58 8.15 -6.37 -12.44
C HIS A 58 8.91 -7.71 -12.36
N MET A 59 8.61 -8.57 -11.36
CA MET A 59 9.19 -9.90 -11.17
C MET A 59 8.24 -11.08 -11.43
N VAL A 60 6.95 -10.85 -11.76
CA VAL A 60 5.97 -11.95 -11.84
C VAL A 60 5.65 -12.27 -13.31
N LYS A 61 6.40 -13.22 -13.89
CA LYS A 61 6.07 -13.78 -15.22
C LYS A 61 4.72 -14.49 -15.15
N GLY A 62 3.66 -13.86 -15.67
CA GLY A 62 2.41 -14.53 -16.00
C GLY A 62 1.21 -14.30 -15.07
N ASN A 63 1.27 -13.36 -14.11
CA ASN A 63 0.12 -13.04 -13.28
C ASN A 63 -0.62 -11.82 -13.83
N ALA A 64 -1.89 -11.98 -14.20
CA ALA A 64 -2.79 -10.85 -14.43
C ALA A 64 -2.91 -10.09 -13.11
N GLY A 65 -2.52 -8.82 -13.07
CA GLY A 65 -2.43 -8.03 -11.84
C GLY A 65 -3.59 -8.28 -10.89
N THR A 66 -3.27 -8.67 -9.65
CA THR A 66 -4.25 -8.98 -8.62
C THR A 66 -4.62 -7.71 -7.88
N LYS A 67 -5.92 -7.42 -7.78
CA LYS A 67 -6.45 -6.34 -6.95
C LYS A 67 -7.05 -6.95 -5.69
N GLU A 68 -6.56 -6.51 -4.53
CA GLU A 68 -7.01 -7.00 -3.23
C GLU A 68 -7.46 -5.80 -2.40
N VAL A 69 -8.63 -5.89 -1.77
CA VAL A 69 -9.13 -4.81 -0.91
C VAL A 69 -9.10 -5.30 0.53
N ILE A 70 -8.23 -4.70 1.34
CA ILE A 70 -8.02 -5.07 2.74
C ILE A 70 -8.35 -3.86 3.61
N ASP A 71 -9.42 -3.97 4.41
CA ASP A 71 -9.95 -2.88 5.25
C ASP A 71 -10.20 -1.56 4.47
N GLY A 72 -10.56 -1.73 3.20
CA GLY A 72 -10.79 -0.66 2.23
C GLY A 72 -9.55 0.13 1.81
N VAL A 73 -8.35 -0.37 2.08
CA VAL A 73 -7.16 -0.06 1.28
C VAL A 73 -7.20 -0.98 0.06
N GLU A 74 -6.90 -0.44 -1.11
CA GLU A 74 -6.90 -1.14 -2.41
C GLU A 74 -5.48 -1.36 -2.93
#